data_AF-A0A7N8XAX3-F1
#
_entry.id   AF-A0A7N8XAX3-F1
#
_cell.length_a   1.000
_cell.length_b   1.000
_cell.length_c   1.000
_cell.angle_alpha   90.00
_cell.angle_beta   90.00
_cell.angle_gamma   90.00
#
_symmetry.space_group_name_H-M   'P 1'
#
loop_
_entity.id
_entity.type
_entity.pdbx_description
1 polymer ?
#
loop_
_entity_poly.entity_id
_entity_poly.type
_entity_poly.pdbx_seq_one_letter_code
_entity_poly.pdbx_strand_id
1 'polypeptide(L)'
;MRVSEAHAADLVAYLNRALVRLQDIWDEIGIPEEQRLQRTNDVHKHIKGLLDLMIEEEEELKMKLLRDIESYNDELNELCSELQLPPYKDEDGCTMLQKEKSRRIHLELMKERKRERMDELKDLIVKDCELCDIMCTTPFCIDRNSVPSLNQLETYRAYIEDLTKKKERRRDEFVSLKKEITACMDDLEQDPETSFEIDVMCEDEEAFSLSSENIAALKQLLKQLQERKAENERRCCAMRTKIMELWERLQVLPEEQESLSEHMVKSKKKNIEALQAEIQRLEVLKLQSVKKVIEAIRVEIASFWEKCFYSEEQQQAFAPYHDDNFTEELLNLHEAEVKTLKSCYEDHKELFDGVTKWQENWTLYLELDRKANDPARFNNRGGNLLKEERQRTDLQKSLPKLEKTLKAQIDAWEQACGKEFLVNGQKFLEYVQLEWDRHHEEKEREKLERQLKKTKQTQEDMLYGTAVRTPSKRRLVGTPTPGKARKLNATSAIATPNGYLTSALSGTMCQSSMQKPPLSASKALGLRTPGHGKTPRALDRNKENITHLSRNTPSGALKSQDIQDHTFTFNSIAGSYTEFARDLTKASKSNVKSGLLNSTVSHQ
;
A
#
# COMPACT_ATOMS: atom_id res chain seq x y z
N MET A 1 -5.55 18.97 -104.23
CA MET A 1 -5.15 20.37 -104.10
C MET A 1 -5.69 20.89 -102.78
N ARG A 2 -4.83 21.45 -101.93
CA ARG A 2 -5.23 22.11 -100.67
C ARG A 2 -5.86 23.46 -100.98
N VAL A 3 -6.67 23.99 -100.05
CA VAL A 3 -7.34 25.30 -100.23
C VAL A 3 -6.31 26.43 -100.38
N SER A 4 -5.18 26.36 -99.68
CA SER A 4 -4.05 27.28 -99.83
C SER A 4 -3.39 27.22 -101.22
N GLU A 5 -3.26 26.02 -101.81
CA GLU A 5 -2.71 25.82 -103.16
C GLU A 5 -3.63 26.44 -104.23
N ALA A 6 -4.95 26.36 -104.04
CA ALA A 6 -5.93 27.02 -104.90
C ALA A 6 -5.85 28.54 -104.79
N HIS A 7 -5.84 29.10 -103.57
CA HIS A 7 -5.69 30.55 -103.37
C HIS A 7 -4.38 31.11 -103.93
N ALA A 8 -3.27 30.35 -103.85
CA ALA A 8 -2.01 30.75 -104.50
C ALA A 8 -2.15 30.86 -106.03
N ALA A 9 -2.87 29.92 -106.67
CA ALA A 9 -3.15 29.97 -108.10
C ALA A 9 -4.08 31.15 -108.47
N ASP A 10 -5.12 31.41 -107.66
CA ASP A 10 -6.04 32.54 -107.85
C ASP A 10 -5.30 33.90 -107.77
N LEU A 11 -4.37 34.06 -106.82
CA LEU A 11 -3.55 35.26 -106.68
C LEU A 11 -2.66 35.50 -107.90
N VAL A 12 -2.03 34.46 -108.44
CA VAL A 12 -1.22 34.55 -109.67
C VAL A 12 -2.11 34.88 -110.88
N ALA A 13 -3.29 34.28 -111.00
CA ALA A 13 -4.25 34.59 -112.06
C ALA A 13 -4.75 36.04 -111.99
N TYR A 14 -5.03 36.55 -110.77
CA TYR A 14 -5.40 37.95 -110.54
C TYR A 14 -4.27 38.91 -110.92
N LEU A 15 -3.02 38.64 -110.48
CA LEU A 15 -1.86 39.45 -110.82
C LEU A 15 -1.64 39.54 -112.33
N ASN A 16 -1.70 38.41 -113.04
CA ASN A 16 -1.58 38.37 -114.50
C ASN A 16 -2.69 39.19 -115.18
N ARG A 17 -3.95 39.07 -114.73
CA ARG A 17 -5.07 39.87 -115.27
C ARG A 17 -4.90 41.36 -114.98
N ALA A 18 -4.39 41.73 -113.81
CA ALA A 18 -4.12 43.11 -113.45
C ALA A 18 -2.98 43.72 -114.28
N LEU A 19 -1.91 42.97 -114.53
CA LEU A 19 -0.78 43.40 -115.38
C LEU A 19 -1.21 43.56 -116.84
N VAL A 20 -2.00 42.64 -117.39
CA VAL A 20 -2.58 42.80 -118.74
C VAL A 20 -3.48 44.04 -118.81
N ARG A 21 -4.35 44.28 -117.81
CA ARG A 21 -5.19 45.48 -117.83
C ARG A 21 -4.39 46.78 -117.66
N LEU A 22 -3.24 46.75 -116.98
CA LEU A 22 -2.31 47.88 -116.93
C LEU A 22 -1.65 48.12 -118.30
N GLN A 23 -1.27 47.06 -119.02
CA GLN A 23 -0.77 47.15 -120.40
C GLN A 23 -1.81 47.77 -121.34
N ASP A 24 -3.06 47.28 -121.32
CA ASP A 24 -4.17 47.87 -122.09
C ASP A 24 -4.27 49.39 -121.85
N ILE A 25 -4.26 49.81 -120.58
CA ILE A 25 -4.39 51.21 -120.18
C ILE A 25 -3.17 52.04 -120.62
N TRP A 26 -1.97 51.46 -120.62
CA TRP A 26 -0.76 52.15 -121.11
C TRP A 26 -0.72 52.26 -122.63
N ASP A 27 -1.35 51.34 -123.36
CA ASP A 27 -1.61 51.43 -124.80
C ASP A 27 -2.71 52.45 -125.12
N GLU A 28 -3.82 52.44 -124.38
CA GLU A 28 -4.90 53.45 -124.47
C GLU A 28 -4.37 54.89 -124.26
N ILE A 29 -3.35 55.08 -123.41
CA ILE A 29 -2.74 56.40 -123.10
C ILE A 29 -1.53 56.72 -124.01
N GLY A 30 -0.90 55.72 -124.65
CA GLY A 30 0.31 55.92 -125.47
C GLY A 30 1.60 56.14 -124.67
N ILE A 31 1.74 55.52 -123.49
CA ILE A 31 2.92 55.65 -122.62
C ILE A 31 4.14 54.95 -123.25
N PRO A 32 5.33 55.58 -123.29
CA PRO A 32 6.55 54.98 -123.84
C PRO A 32 7.11 53.86 -122.97
N GLU A 33 7.71 52.85 -123.60
CA GLU A 33 8.15 51.59 -122.97
C GLU A 33 9.07 51.79 -121.76
N GLU A 34 10.00 52.74 -121.80
CA GLU A 34 10.91 53.06 -120.68
C GLU A 34 10.14 53.43 -119.39
N GLN A 35 9.02 54.16 -119.51
CA GLN A 35 8.16 54.46 -118.36
C GLN A 35 7.21 53.32 -118.00
N ARG A 36 6.92 52.38 -118.90
CA ARG A 36 6.19 51.14 -118.56
C ARG A 36 7.10 50.24 -117.74
N LEU A 37 8.33 50.04 -118.19
CA LEU A 37 9.39 49.29 -117.51
C LEU A 37 9.69 49.85 -116.12
N GLN A 38 9.76 51.18 -115.94
CA GLN A 38 9.90 51.75 -114.60
C GLN A 38 8.71 51.39 -113.69
N ARG A 39 7.47 51.54 -114.19
CA ARG A 39 6.26 51.22 -113.41
C ARG A 39 6.12 49.73 -113.10
N THR A 40 6.48 48.83 -114.01
CA THR A 40 6.50 47.38 -113.74
C THR A 40 7.64 46.98 -112.81
N ASN A 41 8.81 47.63 -112.89
CA ASN A 41 9.91 47.41 -111.95
C ASN A 41 9.55 47.81 -110.52
N ASP A 42 8.85 48.94 -110.33
CA ASP A 42 8.38 49.35 -109.00
C ASP A 42 7.34 48.36 -108.45
N VAL A 43 6.39 47.89 -109.26
CA VAL A 43 5.44 46.83 -108.88
C VAL A 43 6.16 45.51 -108.55
N HIS A 44 7.12 45.09 -109.38
CA HIS A 44 7.93 43.89 -109.14
C HIS A 44 8.71 43.99 -107.83
N LYS A 45 9.35 45.14 -107.56
CA LYS A 45 10.09 45.41 -106.33
C LYS A 45 9.19 45.31 -105.08
N HIS A 46 7.98 45.86 -105.13
CA HIS A 46 7.04 45.77 -104.01
C HIS A 46 6.49 44.35 -103.79
N ILE A 47 6.16 43.63 -104.86
CA ILE A 47 5.69 42.23 -104.75
C ILE A 47 6.82 41.31 -104.27
N LYS A 48 8.04 41.47 -104.79
CA LYS A 48 9.20 40.70 -104.36
C LYS A 48 9.55 41.00 -102.89
N GLY A 49 9.69 42.26 -102.51
CA GLY A 49 10.04 42.64 -101.13
C GLY A 49 9.00 42.20 -100.09
N LEU A 50 7.73 42.06 -100.48
CA LEU A 50 6.71 41.36 -99.68
C LEU A 50 7.06 39.87 -99.54
N LEU A 51 7.16 39.14 -100.65
CA LEU A 51 7.35 37.69 -100.63
C LEU A 51 8.66 37.27 -99.93
N ASP A 52 9.75 38.01 -100.15
CA ASP A 52 11.03 37.79 -99.48
C ASP A 52 10.85 37.92 -97.94
N LEU A 53 10.11 38.93 -97.47
CA LEU A 53 9.81 39.13 -96.04
C LEU A 53 8.88 38.06 -95.46
N MET A 54 7.88 37.57 -96.22
CA MET A 54 7.05 36.44 -95.78
C MET A 54 7.89 35.17 -95.58
N ILE A 55 8.83 34.93 -96.49
CA ILE A 55 9.74 33.78 -96.43
C ILE A 55 10.72 33.93 -95.26
N GLU A 56 11.19 35.15 -94.97
CA GLU A 56 12.04 35.45 -93.82
C GLU A 56 11.30 35.24 -92.48
N GLU A 57 10.05 35.72 -92.33
CA GLU A 57 9.21 35.47 -91.14
C GLU A 57 9.00 33.96 -90.88
N GLU A 58 8.64 33.18 -91.91
CA GLU A 58 8.35 31.74 -91.77
C GLU A 58 9.63 30.89 -91.57
N GLU A 59 10.76 31.27 -92.18
CA GLU A 59 12.04 30.59 -91.97
C GLU A 59 12.65 30.95 -90.60
N GLU A 60 12.47 32.17 -90.08
CA GLU A 60 12.79 32.49 -88.68
C GLU A 60 11.91 31.68 -87.73
N LEU A 61 10.60 31.60 -87.96
CA LEU A 61 9.69 30.78 -87.15
C LEU A 61 10.12 29.30 -87.14
N LYS A 62 10.50 28.75 -88.28
CA LYS A 62 11.05 27.39 -88.40
C LYS A 62 12.39 27.22 -87.67
N MET A 63 13.31 28.18 -87.80
CA MET A 63 14.59 28.18 -87.07
C MET A 63 14.42 28.42 -85.57
N LYS A 64 13.34 29.07 -85.13
CA LYS A 64 12.94 29.13 -83.73
C LYS A 64 12.40 27.78 -83.25
N LEU A 65 11.42 27.20 -83.95
CA LEU A 65 10.87 25.89 -83.60
C LEU A 65 11.95 24.79 -83.51
N LEU A 66 12.96 24.82 -84.38
CA LEU A 66 14.11 23.91 -84.29
C LEU A 66 14.92 24.10 -82.99
N ARG A 67 15.26 25.35 -82.63
CA ARG A 67 15.97 25.67 -81.38
C ARG A 67 15.15 25.34 -80.13
N ASP A 68 13.84 25.61 -80.16
CA ASP A 68 12.92 25.28 -79.07
C ASP A 68 12.84 23.74 -78.88
N ILE A 69 12.75 22.97 -79.97
CA ILE A 69 12.78 21.49 -79.94
C ILE A 69 14.11 20.94 -79.41
N GLU A 70 15.24 21.55 -79.78
CA GLU A 70 16.59 21.16 -79.34
C GLU A 70 16.78 21.46 -77.84
N SER A 71 16.44 22.67 -77.38
CA SER A 71 16.46 23.04 -75.96
C SER A 71 15.57 22.12 -75.11
N TYR A 72 14.33 21.84 -75.56
CA TYR A 72 13.44 20.93 -74.84
C TYR A 72 13.88 19.46 -74.95
N ASN A 73 14.63 19.06 -75.98
CA ASN A 73 15.23 17.73 -76.06
C ASN A 73 16.28 17.55 -74.96
N ASP A 74 17.15 18.54 -74.79
CA ASP A 74 18.29 18.43 -73.89
C ASP A 74 17.86 18.56 -72.43
N GLU A 75 16.97 19.52 -72.09
CA GLU A 75 16.31 19.57 -70.77
C GLU A 75 15.57 18.25 -70.45
N LEU A 76 14.91 17.63 -71.42
CA LEU A 76 14.23 16.33 -71.22
C LEU A 76 15.21 15.18 -71.00
N ASN A 77 16.35 15.16 -71.67
CA ASN A 77 17.36 14.12 -71.50
C ASN A 77 18.05 14.24 -70.13
N GLU A 78 18.31 15.46 -69.65
CA GLU A 78 18.77 15.70 -68.28
C GLU A 78 17.72 15.25 -67.25
N LEU A 79 16.47 15.72 -67.36
CA LEU A 79 15.40 15.38 -66.41
C LEU A 79 15.06 13.88 -66.41
N CYS A 80 15.03 13.21 -67.56
CA CYS A 80 14.86 11.76 -67.60
C CYS A 80 16.04 11.02 -66.94
N SER A 81 17.27 11.51 -67.10
CA SER A 81 18.45 10.91 -66.46
C SER A 81 18.39 11.06 -64.94
N GLU A 82 18.04 12.24 -64.41
CA GLU A 82 17.81 12.47 -62.98
C GLU A 82 16.68 11.62 -62.41
N LEU A 83 15.53 11.55 -63.12
CA LEU A 83 14.36 10.77 -62.70
C LEU A 83 14.53 9.26 -62.86
N GLN A 84 15.64 8.81 -63.48
CA GLN A 84 15.95 7.42 -63.83
C GLN A 84 14.90 6.79 -64.75
N LEU A 85 14.45 7.57 -65.74
CA LEU A 85 13.44 7.22 -66.74
C LEU A 85 14.06 7.09 -68.14
N PRO A 86 13.45 6.31 -69.05
CA PRO A 86 13.92 6.22 -70.43
C PRO A 86 13.81 7.59 -71.14
N PRO A 87 14.74 7.91 -72.08
CA PRO A 87 14.66 9.13 -72.89
C PRO A 87 13.34 9.23 -73.67
N TYR A 88 12.80 10.44 -73.75
CA TYR A 88 11.59 10.71 -74.54
C TYR A 88 11.82 10.48 -76.03
N LYS A 89 10.78 9.97 -76.72
CA LYS A 89 10.76 9.78 -78.17
C LYS A 89 9.48 10.35 -78.74
N ASP A 90 9.60 11.08 -79.85
CA ASP A 90 8.44 11.52 -80.63
C ASP A 90 7.75 10.30 -81.28
N GLU A 91 6.47 10.43 -81.61
CA GLU A 91 5.78 9.46 -82.46
C GLU A 91 6.22 9.61 -83.93
N ASP A 92 6.25 8.50 -84.66
CA ASP A 92 6.64 8.50 -86.07
C ASP A 92 5.67 9.32 -86.93
N GLY A 93 6.22 10.26 -87.71
CA GLY A 93 5.45 11.14 -88.60
C GLY A 93 4.97 12.47 -87.98
N CYS A 94 5.27 12.78 -86.70
CA CYS A 94 4.96 14.10 -86.13
C CYS A 94 5.64 15.26 -86.88
N THR A 95 4.86 16.30 -87.19
CA THR A 95 5.36 17.59 -87.72
C THR A 95 6.16 18.36 -86.66
N MET A 96 7.01 19.31 -87.08
CA MET A 96 7.83 20.11 -86.14
C MET A 96 6.99 20.79 -85.04
N LEU A 97 5.87 21.43 -85.39
CA LEU A 97 4.99 22.09 -84.41
C LEU A 97 4.32 21.09 -83.43
N GLN A 98 4.08 19.84 -83.87
CA GLN A 98 3.62 18.78 -82.96
C GLN A 98 4.76 18.31 -82.04
N LYS A 99 5.99 18.17 -82.54
CA LYS A 99 7.16 17.80 -81.74
C LYS A 99 7.48 18.85 -80.67
N GLU A 100 7.48 20.13 -81.03
CA GLU A 100 7.60 21.25 -80.08
C GLU A 100 6.56 21.13 -78.97
N LYS A 101 5.27 21.09 -79.33
CA LYS A 101 4.17 21.03 -78.36
C LYS A 101 4.26 19.79 -77.46
N SER A 102 4.53 18.61 -78.03
CA SER A 102 4.61 17.35 -77.25
C SER A 102 5.80 17.36 -76.30
N ARG A 103 6.97 17.84 -76.74
CA ARG A 103 8.16 17.97 -75.89
C ARG A 103 7.95 18.98 -74.78
N ARG A 104 7.38 20.15 -75.07
CA ARG A 104 7.03 21.17 -74.06
C ARG A 104 6.06 20.63 -72.99
N ILE A 105 5.03 19.87 -73.39
CA ILE A 105 4.11 19.23 -72.45
C ILE A 105 4.80 18.13 -71.62
N HIS A 106 5.65 17.32 -72.24
CA HIS A 106 6.39 16.27 -71.54
C HIS A 106 7.42 16.84 -70.56
N LEU A 107 8.04 17.98 -70.91
CA LEU A 107 9.01 18.71 -70.11
C LEU A 107 8.39 19.22 -68.81
N GLU A 108 7.22 19.86 -68.87
CA GLU A 108 6.50 20.30 -67.67
C GLU A 108 6.04 19.10 -66.82
N LEU A 109 5.61 17.99 -67.43
CA LEU A 109 5.26 16.76 -66.72
C LEU A 109 6.47 16.15 -65.96
N MET A 110 7.68 16.21 -66.53
CA MET A 110 8.88 15.72 -65.84
C MET A 110 9.38 16.70 -64.77
N LYS A 111 9.27 18.01 -64.99
CA LYS A 111 9.53 19.04 -63.96
C LYS A 111 8.60 18.86 -62.77
N GLU A 112 7.32 18.56 -62.98
CA GLU A 112 6.38 18.29 -61.91
C GLU A 112 6.70 16.99 -61.16
N ARG A 113 6.99 15.89 -61.86
CA ARG A 113 7.43 14.62 -61.22
C ARG A 113 8.71 14.78 -60.40
N LYS A 114 9.64 15.64 -60.82
CA LYS A 114 10.83 15.99 -60.04
C LYS A 114 10.44 16.77 -58.77
N ARG A 115 9.49 17.71 -58.87
CA ARG A 115 8.92 18.43 -57.72
C ARG A 115 8.29 17.47 -56.71
N GLU A 116 7.35 16.64 -57.16
CA GLU A 116 6.63 15.65 -56.35
C GLU A 116 7.59 14.76 -55.54
N ARG A 117 8.59 14.15 -56.19
CA ARG A 117 9.57 13.29 -55.51
C ARG A 117 10.46 14.05 -54.51
N MET A 118 10.83 15.30 -54.82
CA MET A 118 11.69 16.10 -53.94
C MET A 118 10.92 16.70 -52.76
N ASP A 119 9.62 16.98 -52.91
CA ASP A 119 8.77 17.44 -51.81
C ASP A 119 8.39 16.26 -50.89
N GLU A 120 8.06 15.09 -51.44
CA GLU A 120 7.90 13.86 -50.65
C GLU A 120 9.17 13.49 -49.87
N LEU A 121 10.36 13.64 -50.48
CA LEU A 121 11.63 13.40 -49.79
C LEU A 121 11.80 14.31 -48.56
N LYS A 122 11.42 15.59 -48.64
CA LYS A 122 11.48 16.52 -47.50
C LYS A 122 10.50 16.08 -46.40
N ASP A 123 9.27 15.75 -46.79
CA ASP A 123 8.22 15.26 -45.88
C ASP A 123 8.62 13.98 -45.14
N LEU A 124 9.36 13.07 -45.80
CA LEU A 124 9.91 11.87 -45.17
C LEU A 124 11.09 12.21 -44.24
N ILE A 125 11.99 13.11 -44.63
CA ILE A 125 13.13 13.54 -43.79
C ILE A 125 12.67 14.25 -42.51
N VAL A 126 11.61 15.06 -42.57
CA VAL A 126 11.05 15.73 -41.37
C VAL A 126 10.51 14.68 -40.39
N LYS A 127 9.69 13.74 -40.87
CA LYS A 127 9.14 12.64 -40.06
C LYS A 127 10.24 11.72 -39.50
N ASP A 128 11.30 11.48 -40.26
CA ASP A 128 12.47 10.72 -39.83
C ASP A 128 13.18 11.40 -38.66
N CYS A 129 13.43 12.71 -38.74
CA CYS A 129 14.04 13.47 -37.64
C CYS A 129 13.14 13.47 -36.40
N GLU A 130 11.85 13.78 -36.55
CA GLU A 130 10.88 13.78 -35.43
C GLU A 130 10.79 12.40 -34.72
N LEU A 131 10.80 11.30 -35.49
CA LEU A 131 10.81 9.95 -34.93
C LEU A 131 12.15 9.59 -34.30
N CYS A 132 13.27 9.95 -34.92
CA CYS A 132 14.62 9.65 -34.45
C CYS A 132 15.01 10.42 -33.18
N ASP A 133 14.56 11.67 -33.04
CA ASP A 133 14.80 12.47 -31.83
C ASP A 133 14.09 11.81 -30.62
N ILE A 134 12.82 11.44 -30.77
CA ILE A 134 12.01 10.77 -29.73
C ILE A 134 12.55 9.36 -29.41
N MET A 135 12.95 8.60 -30.42
CA MET A 135 13.43 7.21 -30.27
C MET A 135 14.92 7.11 -29.91
N CYS A 136 15.63 8.24 -29.94
CA CYS A 136 17.08 8.40 -29.86
C CYS A 136 17.84 7.48 -30.84
N THR A 137 17.43 7.49 -32.11
CA THR A 137 18.02 6.71 -33.20
C THR A 137 18.68 7.59 -34.27
N THR A 138 19.55 7.02 -35.10
CA THR A 138 20.15 7.73 -36.24
C THR A 138 19.18 7.77 -37.43
N PRO A 139 18.92 8.96 -38.03
CA PRO A 139 18.11 9.08 -39.24
C PRO A 139 18.62 8.25 -40.42
N PHE A 140 17.72 7.98 -41.37
CA PHE A 140 18.00 7.20 -42.57
C PHE A 140 18.99 7.93 -43.49
N CYS A 141 19.95 7.19 -44.05
CA CYS A 141 20.97 7.75 -44.92
C CYS A 141 20.48 7.87 -46.37
N ILE A 142 19.93 9.05 -46.71
CA ILE A 142 19.56 9.43 -48.08
C ILE A 142 20.15 10.80 -48.45
N ASP A 143 20.58 10.97 -49.70
CA ASP A 143 21.04 12.26 -50.20
C ASP A 143 19.84 13.22 -50.32
N ARG A 144 19.97 14.39 -49.69
CA ARG A 144 18.93 15.43 -49.63
C ARG A 144 18.87 16.30 -50.88
N ASN A 145 19.92 16.25 -51.71
CA ASN A 145 20.10 17.12 -52.88
C ASN A 145 19.83 16.41 -54.22
N SER A 146 19.81 15.07 -54.22
CA SER A 146 19.62 14.25 -55.42
C SER A 146 18.18 13.75 -55.52
N VAL A 147 17.69 13.56 -56.75
CA VAL A 147 16.33 13.07 -57.02
C VAL A 147 16.26 11.57 -56.71
N PRO A 148 15.40 11.13 -55.77
CA PRO A 148 15.33 9.73 -55.41
C PRO A 148 14.61 8.90 -56.49
N SER A 149 14.99 7.63 -56.60
CA SER A 149 14.21 6.63 -57.33
C SER A 149 12.94 6.25 -56.57
N LEU A 150 11.94 5.73 -57.29
CA LEU A 150 10.68 5.26 -56.66
C LEU A 150 10.94 4.16 -55.63
N ASN A 151 11.86 3.23 -55.90
CA ASN A 151 12.23 2.16 -54.96
C ASN A 151 12.95 2.71 -53.71
N GLN A 152 13.71 3.81 -53.81
CA GLN A 152 14.29 4.48 -52.64
C GLN A 152 13.22 5.15 -51.78
N LEU A 153 12.25 5.85 -52.40
CA LEU A 153 11.10 6.42 -51.70
C LEU A 153 10.26 5.32 -51.03
N GLU A 154 9.94 4.23 -51.72
CA GLU A 154 9.20 3.09 -51.17
C GLU A 154 9.93 2.42 -50.00
N THR A 155 11.25 2.23 -50.10
CA THR A 155 12.08 1.72 -49.00
C THR A 155 12.06 2.67 -47.80
N TYR A 156 12.11 3.99 -48.04
CA TYR A 156 12.09 4.99 -46.96
C TYR A 156 10.72 5.09 -46.29
N ARG A 157 9.62 5.08 -47.06
CA ARG A 157 8.24 4.97 -46.54
C ARG A 157 8.09 3.76 -45.61
N ALA A 158 8.55 2.58 -46.05
CA ALA A 158 8.47 1.35 -45.27
C ALA A 158 9.32 1.41 -43.98
N TYR A 159 10.50 2.04 -44.03
CA TYR A 159 11.31 2.32 -42.84
C TYR A 159 10.59 3.23 -41.84
N ILE A 160 9.99 4.33 -42.32
CA ILE A 160 9.24 5.28 -41.47
C ILE A 160 7.98 4.61 -40.88
N GLU A 161 7.30 3.76 -41.63
CA GLU A 161 6.15 2.99 -41.14
C GLU A 161 6.54 2.02 -40.02
N ASP A 162 7.65 1.28 -40.17
CA ASP A 162 8.18 0.39 -39.12
C ASP A 162 8.72 1.16 -37.91
N LEU A 163 9.38 2.31 -38.11
CA LEU A 163 9.85 3.18 -37.03
C LEU A 163 8.67 3.79 -36.24
N THR A 164 7.59 4.18 -36.92
CA THR A 164 6.34 4.65 -36.30
C THR A 164 5.72 3.53 -35.45
N LYS A 165 5.57 2.32 -36.01
CA LYS A 165 5.08 1.14 -35.29
C LYS A 165 5.97 0.71 -34.12
N LYS A 166 7.25 1.07 -34.13
CA LYS A 166 8.18 0.90 -33.00
C LYS A 166 7.99 1.99 -31.94
N LYS A 167 7.75 3.25 -32.33
CA LYS A 167 7.37 4.34 -31.40
C LYS A 167 6.08 3.97 -30.66
N GLU A 168 5.03 3.58 -31.37
CA GLU A 168 3.74 3.17 -30.81
C GLU A 168 3.92 2.07 -29.74
N ARG A 169 4.62 0.97 -30.07
CA ARG A 169 4.88 -0.12 -29.12
C ARG A 169 5.70 0.31 -27.90
N ARG A 170 6.70 1.19 -28.06
CA ARG A 170 7.46 1.74 -26.93
C ARG A 170 6.63 2.69 -26.08
N ARG A 171 5.71 3.45 -26.69
CA ARG A 171 4.75 4.33 -25.99
C ARG A 171 3.77 3.51 -25.15
N ASP A 172 3.18 2.46 -25.70
CA ASP A 172 2.26 1.57 -24.96
C ASP A 172 2.98 0.87 -23.80
N GLU A 173 4.22 0.41 -24.02
CA GLU A 173 5.07 -0.14 -22.97
C GLU A 173 5.43 0.90 -21.90
N PHE A 174 5.79 2.12 -22.29
CA PHE A 174 6.04 3.25 -21.38
C PHE A 174 4.82 3.54 -20.50
N VAL A 175 3.62 3.68 -21.08
CA VAL A 175 2.40 4.00 -20.32
C VAL A 175 2.02 2.88 -19.36
N SER A 176 2.18 1.61 -19.73
CA SER A 176 1.98 0.49 -18.81
C SER A 176 2.99 0.53 -17.65
N LEU A 177 4.28 0.72 -17.95
CA LEU A 177 5.34 0.79 -16.94
C LEU A 177 5.16 2.01 -16.01
N LYS A 178 4.86 3.20 -16.53
CA LYS A 178 4.56 4.42 -15.75
C LYS A 178 3.43 4.16 -14.76
N LYS A 179 2.32 3.57 -15.22
CA LYS A 179 1.18 3.19 -14.37
C LYS A 179 1.53 2.16 -13.28
N GLU A 180 2.32 1.13 -13.61
CA GLU A 180 2.76 0.14 -12.62
C GLU A 180 3.76 0.72 -11.61
N ILE A 181 4.64 1.63 -12.03
CA ILE A 181 5.57 2.36 -11.16
C ILE A 181 4.80 3.26 -10.19
N THR A 182 3.84 4.07 -10.67
CA THR A 182 2.99 4.92 -9.81
C THR A 182 2.26 4.07 -8.77
N ALA A 183 1.62 2.96 -9.17
CA ALA A 183 0.91 2.08 -8.25
C ALA A 183 1.85 1.39 -7.22
N CYS A 184 3.12 1.16 -7.55
CA CYS A 184 4.11 0.66 -6.60
C CYS A 184 4.62 1.75 -5.64
N MET A 185 4.81 2.98 -6.12
CA MET A 185 5.16 4.15 -5.28
C MET A 185 4.03 4.49 -4.30
N ASP A 186 2.78 4.50 -4.76
CA ASP A 186 1.58 4.68 -3.93
C ASP A 186 1.47 3.63 -2.81
N ASP A 187 1.87 2.38 -3.08
CA ASP A 187 1.83 1.29 -2.09
C ASP A 187 3.03 1.27 -1.13
N LEU A 188 4.19 1.78 -1.55
CA LEU A 188 5.35 2.00 -0.68
C LEU A 188 5.22 3.29 0.15
N GLU A 189 4.36 4.22 -0.27
CA GLU A 189 4.22 5.57 0.27
C GLU A 189 5.55 6.34 0.18
N GLN A 190 6.11 6.34 -1.04
CA GLN A 190 7.38 6.97 -1.42
C GLN A 190 7.13 7.97 -2.58
N ASP A 191 7.60 9.19 -2.41
CA ASP A 191 7.67 10.21 -3.47
C ASP A 191 8.87 9.95 -4.42
N PRO A 192 8.85 10.43 -5.68
CA PRO A 192 9.99 10.30 -6.60
C PRO A 192 11.20 11.10 -6.10
N GLU A 193 12.33 10.42 -5.87
CA GLU A 193 13.55 11.02 -5.29
C GLU A 193 14.62 11.31 -6.35
N THR A 194 14.78 10.43 -7.35
CA THR A 194 15.79 10.61 -8.40
C THR A 194 15.26 11.49 -9.54
N SER A 195 16.16 12.17 -10.25
CA SER A 195 15.77 12.98 -11.42
C SER A 195 15.02 12.16 -12.47
N PHE A 196 15.37 10.88 -12.65
CA PHE A 196 14.69 9.96 -13.57
C PHE A 196 13.30 9.54 -13.08
N GLU A 197 13.10 9.38 -11.77
CA GLU A 197 11.76 9.14 -11.21
C GLU A 197 10.86 10.37 -11.38
N ILE A 198 11.40 11.58 -11.15
CA ILE A 198 10.70 12.84 -11.34
C ILE A 198 10.31 13.03 -12.82
N ASP A 199 11.26 12.79 -13.73
CA ASP A 199 11.08 12.82 -15.19
C ASP A 199 9.93 11.90 -15.63
N VAL A 200 10.02 10.60 -15.28
CA VAL A 200 9.01 9.58 -15.60
C VAL A 200 7.64 9.90 -14.98
N MET A 201 7.56 10.44 -13.76
CA MET A 201 6.28 10.75 -13.11
C MET A 201 5.66 12.06 -13.62
N CYS A 202 6.45 13.14 -13.73
CA CYS A 202 5.95 14.50 -13.91
C CYS A 202 5.93 15.00 -15.36
N GLU A 203 6.69 14.43 -16.30
CA GLU A 203 6.62 14.83 -17.71
C GLU A 203 5.39 14.26 -18.44
N ASP A 204 4.96 14.97 -19.49
CA ASP A 204 3.95 14.54 -20.44
C ASP A 204 4.38 13.27 -21.19
N GLU A 205 3.44 12.35 -21.45
CA GLU A 205 3.73 11.05 -22.10
C GLU A 205 4.30 11.17 -23.54
N GLU A 206 4.16 12.33 -24.18
CA GLU A 206 4.71 12.61 -25.51
C GLU A 206 6.08 13.30 -25.47
N ALA A 207 6.50 13.85 -24.32
CA ALA A 207 7.79 14.54 -24.17
C ALA A 207 8.92 13.56 -23.81
N PHE A 208 8.60 12.53 -23.01
CA PHE A 208 9.57 11.55 -22.55
C PHE A 208 10.26 10.81 -23.71
N SER A 209 11.59 10.79 -23.71
CA SER A 209 12.38 10.16 -24.77
C SER A 209 12.30 8.63 -24.69
N LEU A 210 11.69 8.01 -25.71
CA LEU A 210 11.43 6.57 -25.82
C LEU A 210 12.68 5.80 -26.27
N SER A 211 13.86 6.13 -25.74
CA SER A 211 15.12 5.44 -26.02
C SER A 211 15.11 3.99 -25.50
N SER A 212 15.92 3.10 -26.09
CA SER A 212 16.06 1.73 -25.59
C SER A 212 16.66 1.66 -24.18
N GLU A 213 17.46 2.65 -23.80
CA GLU A 213 18.10 2.74 -22.49
C GLU A 213 17.10 3.22 -21.42
N ASN A 214 16.25 4.19 -21.75
CA ASN A 214 15.19 4.70 -20.88
C ASN A 214 14.13 3.62 -20.60
N ILE A 215 13.70 2.88 -21.63
CA ILE A 215 12.78 1.75 -21.49
C ILE A 215 13.40 0.62 -20.64
N ALA A 216 14.72 0.40 -20.71
CA ALA A 216 15.42 -0.54 -19.84
C ALA A 216 15.51 -0.04 -18.38
N ALA A 217 15.80 1.25 -18.19
CA ALA A 217 15.84 1.90 -16.87
C ALA A 217 14.47 1.90 -16.18
N LEU A 218 13.38 2.12 -16.91
CA LEU A 218 12.00 1.97 -16.43
C LEU A 218 11.70 0.56 -15.91
N LYS A 219 12.08 -0.48 -16.68
CA LYS A 219 11.92 -1.88 -16.27
C LYS A 219 12.76 -2.21 -15.03
N GLN A 220 13.96 -1.63 -14.92
CA GLN A 220 14.80 -1.76 -13.73
C GLN A 220 14.20 -1.05 -12.50
N LEU A 221 13.67 0.17 -12.65
CA LEU A 221 13.00 0.92 -11.59
C LEU A 221 11.76 0.18 -11.09
N LEU A 222 10.88 -0.26 -11.99
CA LEU A 222 9.72 -1.07 -11.65
C LEU A 222 10.11 -2.34 -10.89
N LYS A 223 11.11 -3.08 -11.38
CA LYS A 223 11.63 -4.27 -10.70
C LYS A 223 12.09 -3.95 -9.27
N GLN A 224 12.87 -2.89 -9.06
CA GLN A 224 13.34 -2.51 -7.73
C GLN A 224 12.19 -2.12 -6.79
N LEU A 225 11.15 -1.44 -7.30
CA LEU A 225 9.96 -1.09 -6.51
C LEU A 225 9.15 -2.35 -6.15
N GLN A 226 8.99 -3.29 -7.08
CA GLN A 226 8.35 -4.59 -6.83
C GLN A 226 9.14 -5.43 -5.80
N GLU A 227 10.47 -5.44 -5.88
CA GLU A 227 11.34 -6.11 -4.89
C GLU A 227 11.22 -5.47 -3.49
N ARG A 228 11.21 -4.14 -3.38
CA ARG A 228 10.96 -3.41 -2.12
C ARG A 228 9.55 -3.70 -1.56
N LYS A 229 8.53 -3.76 -2.42
CA LYS A 229 7.15 -4.08 -2.03
C LYS A 229 7.01 -5.51 -1.52
N ALA A 230 7.69 -6.48 -2.16
CA ALA A 230 7.75 -7.87 -1.69
C ALA A 230 8.55 -8.02 -0.37
N GLU A 231 9.61 -7.24 -0.16
CA GLU A 231 10.34 -7.17 1.12
C GLU A 231 9.43 -6.67 2.25
N ASN A 232 8.73 -5.55 2.03
CA ASN A 232 7.79 -4.99 2.99
C ASN A 232 6.64 -5.96 3.32
N GLU A 233 6.04 -6.63 2.33
CA GLU A 233 5.02 -7.65 2.57
C GLU A 233 5.55 -8.81 3.42
N ARG A 234 6.75 -9.32 3.11
CA ARG A 234 7.35 -10.43 3.87
C ARG A 234 7.63 -10.04 5.33
N ARG A 235 8.11 -8.81 5.55
CA ARG A 235 8.32 -8.22 6.88
C ARG A 235 6.99 -8.05 7.62
N CYS A 236 5.96 -7.52 6.96
CA CYS A 236 4.61 -7.42 7.52
C CYS A 236 4.05 -8.80 7.92
N CYS A 237 4.14 -9.80 7.05
CA CYS A 237 3.70 -11.17 7.35
C CYS A 237 4.43 -11.76 8.56
N ALA A 238 5.75 -11.65 8.64
CA ALA A 238 6.51 -12.12 9.80
C ALA A 238 6.10 -11.40 11.10
N MET A 239 5.80 -10.09 11.03
CA MET A 239 5.28 -9.33 12.18
C MET A 239 3.86 -9.78 12.57
N ARG A 240 2.95 -9.97 11.61
CA ARG A 240 1.59 -10.46 11.85
C ARG A 240 1.60 -11.85 12.50
N THR A 241 2.44 -12.77 12.02
CA THR A 241 2.60 -14.11 12.63
C THR A 241 3.06 -13.99 14.09
N LYS A 242 4.09 -13.19 14.38
CA LYS A 242 4.55 -12.96 15.76
C LYS A 242 3.46 -12.33 16.64
N ILE A 243 2.66 -11.40 16.11
CA ILE A 243 1.54 -10.78 16.83
C ILE A 243 0.47 -11.83 17.16
N MET A 244 0.10 -12.70 16.21
CA MET A 244 -0.85 -13.79 16.45
C MET A 244 -0.35 -14.79 17.50
N GLU A 245 0.92 -15.20 17.43
CA GLU A 245 1.56 -16.06 18.45
C GLU A 245 1.53 -15.43 19.85
N LEU A 246 1.77 -14.11 19.94
CA LEU A 246 1.72 -13.38 21.21
C LEU A 246 0.28 -13.16 21.70
N TRP A 247 -0.68 -12.88 20.83
CA TRP A 247 -2.10 -12.78 21.18
C TRP A 247 -2.65 -14.11 21.71
N GLU A 248 -2.27 -15.24 21.12
CA GLU A 248 -2.61 -16.58 21.59
C GLU A 248 -1.94 -16.87 22.95
N ARG A 249 -0.61 -16.71 23.07
CA ARG A 249 0.14 -16.98 24.31
C ARG A 249 -0.25 -16.09 25.49
N LEU A 250 -0.70 -14.85 25.23
CA LEU A 250 -1.10 -13.89 26.27
C LEU A 250 -2.62 -13.79 26.47
N GLN A 251 -3.42 -14.52 25.68
CA GLN A 251 -4.89 -14.52 25.69
C GLN A 251 -5.49 -13.10 25.58
N VAL A 252 -4.96 -12.30 24.65
CA VAL A 252 -5.39 -10.91 24.41
C VAL A 252 -6.84 -10.86 23.93
N LEU A 253 -7.66 -10.01 24.54
CA LEU A 253 -9.10 -9.91 24.25
C LEU A 253 -9.36 -9.53 22.78
N PRO A 254 -10.38 -10.10 22.11
CA PRO A 254 -10.71 -9.77 20.72
C PRO A 254 -10.97 -8.27 20.48
N GLU A 255 -11.44 -7.57 21.50
CA GLU A 255 -11.69 -6.12 21.51
C GLU A 255 -10.39 -5.30 21.33
N GLU A 256 -9.25 -5.80 21.83
CA GLU A 256 -7.94 -5.21 21.56
C GLU A 256 -7.44 -5.59 20.15
N GLN A 257 -7.67 -6.84 19.72
CA GLN A 257 -7.22 -7.33 18.41
C GLN A 257 -7.88 -6.55 17.25
N GLU A 258 -9.16 -6.20 17.39
CA GLU A 258 -9.90 -5.41 16.41
C GLU A 258 -9.28 -4.01 16.18
N SER A 259 -8.63 -3.43 17.20
CA SER A 259 -7.95 -2.12 17.04
C SER A 259 -6.78 -2.13 16.04
N LEU A 260 -6.29 -3.32 15.66
CA LEU A 260 -5.20 -3.52 14.71
C LEU A 260 -5.66 -4.13 13.38
N SER A 261 -6.95 -4.48 13.22
CA SER A 261 -7.43 -5.33 12.11
C SER A 261 -7.13 -4.76 10.71
N GLU A 262 -7.17 -3.44 10.55
CA GLU A 262 -6.77 -2.75 9.31
C GLU A 262 -5.30 -2.98 8.92
N HIS A 263 -4.40 -3.03 9.90
CA HIS A 263 -2.96 -3.22 9.70
C HIS A 263 -2.58 -4.70 9.51
N MET A 264 -3.44 -5.62 9.97
CA MET A 264 -3.29 -7.07 9.76
C MET A 264 -3.54 -7.50 8.29
N VAL A 265 -4.06 -6.62 7.43
CA VAL A 265 -4.34 -6.93 6.01
C VAL A 265 -3.43 -6.18 5.02
N LYS A 266 -3.10 -4.91 5.30
CA LYS A 266 -2.40 -4.01 4.37
C LYS A 266 -0.91 -3.88 4.73
N SER A 267 -0.02 -3.63 3.78
CA SER A 267 1.46 -3.60 4.01
C SER A 267 2.16 -2.27 3.68
N LYS A 268 1.44 -1.15 3.75
CA LYS A 268 2.00 0.20 3.60
C LYS A 268 2.84 0.61 4.82
N LYS A 269 3.67 1.64 4.66
CA LYS A 269 4.63 2.13 5.68
C LYS A 269 4.05 2.27 7.10
N LYS A 270 2.94 3.00 7.23
CA LYS A 270 2.22 3.20 8.50
C LYS A 270 1.68 1.91 9.15
N ASN A 271 1.52 0.83 8.38
CA ASN A 271 1.16 -0.48 8.92
C ASN A 271 2.38 -1.22 9.47
N ILE A 272 3.56 -1.09 8.85
CA ILE A 272 4.82 -1.59 9.42
C ILE A 272 5.06 -0.92 10.78
N GLU A 273 4.86 0.40 10.84
CA GLU A 273 4.99 1.20 12.07
C GLU A 273 3.98 0.73 13.16
N ALA A 274 2.71 0.53 12.81
CA ALA A 274 1.68 0.02 13.71
C ALA A 274 1.96 -1.42 14.21
N LEU A 275 2.34 -2.33 13.31
CA LEU A 275 2.70 -3.71 13.65
C LEU A 275 3.94 -3.76 14.57
N GLN A 276 4.92 -2.87 14.36
CA GLN A 276 6.07 -2.74 15.27
C GLN A 276 5.68 -2.21 16.65
N ALA A 277 4.77 -1.23 16.71
CA ALA A 277 4.25 -0.71 17.98
C ALA A 277 3.48 -1.78 18.77
N GLU A 278 2.65 -2.60 18.11
CA GLU A 278 1.97 -3.71 18.78
C GLU A 278 2.96 -4.77 19.29
N ILE A 279 3.97 -5.16 18.50
CA ILE A 279 5.00 -6.11 18.99
C ILE A 279 5.70 -5.58 20.24
N GLN A 280 5.99 -4.28 20.30
CA GLN A 280 6.57 -3.67 21.51
C GLN A 280 5.58 -3.70 22.68
N ARG A 281 4.29 -3.39 22.46
CA ARG A 281 3.24 -3.48 23.49
C ARG A 281 3.10 -4.89 24.04
N LEU A 282 3.08 -5.90 23.16
CA LEU A 282 2.91 -7.30 23.53
C LEU A 282 4.13 -7.90 24.24
N GLU A 283 5.36 -7.51 23.88
CA GLU A 283 6.56 -7.93 24.64
C GLU A 283 6.60 -7.29 26.04
N VAL A 284 6.15 -6.03 26.19
CA VAL A 284 5.96 -5.41 27.51
C VAL A 284 4.84 -6.11 28.30
N LEU A 285 3.73 -6.49 27.65
CA LEU A 285 2.64 -7.25 28.28
C LEU A 285 3.10 -8.66 28.70
N LYS A 286 3.92 -9.33 27.88
CA LYS A 286 4.59 -10.61 28.21
C LYS A 286 5.44 -10.44 29.48
N LEU A 287 6.30 -9.42 29.53
CA LEU A 287 7.15 -9.15 30.69
C LEU A 287 6.33 -8.88 31.96
N GLN A 288 5.25 -8.10 31.86
CA GLN A 288 4.33 -7.87 32.97
C GLN A 288 3.57 -9.13 33.41
N SER A 289 3.27 -10.05 32.49
CA SER A 289 2.64 -11.34 32.80
C SER A 289 3.60 -12.25 33.55
N VAL A 290 4.82 -12.45 33.01
CA VAL A 290 5.89 -13.22 33.67
C VAL A 290 6.21 -12.67 35.05
N LYS A 291 6.28 -11.34 35.20
CA LYS A 291 6.44 -10.68 36.50
C LYS A 291 5.36 -11.08 37.51
N LYS A 292 4.07 -10.97 37.16
CA LYS A 292 2.96 -11.34 38.06
C LYS A 292 3.00 -12.80 38.49
N VAL A 293 3.41 -13.69 37.58
CA VAL A 293 3.55 -15.13 37.89
C VAL A 293 4.72 -15.35 38.84
N ILE A 294 5.90 -14.75 38.60
CA ILE A 294 7.05 -14.82 39.52
C ILE A 294 6.71 -14.23 40.89
N GLU A 295 6.01 -13.09 40.96
CA GLU A 295 5.57 -12.49 42.23
C GLU A 295 4.61 -13.41 43.01
N ALA A 296 3.64 -14.06 42.33
CA ALA A 296 2.77 -15.04 42.95
C ALA A 296 3.53 -16.29 43.44
N ILE A 297 4.52 -16.77 42.67
CA ILE A 297 5.37 -17.89 43.06
C ILE A 297 6.27 -17.51 44.24
N ARG A 298 6.81 -16.28 44.32
CA ARG A 298 7.57 -15.80 45.48
C ARG A 298 6.74 -15.80 46.76
N VAL A 299 5.47 -15.41 46.69
CA VAL A 299 4.54 -15.53 47.83
C VAL A 299 4.31 -17.01 48.20
N GLU A 300 4.22 -17.92 47.22
CA GLU A 300 4.14 -19.35 47.50
C GLU A 300 5.42 -19.89 48.17
N ILE A 301 6.61 -19.56 47.66
CA ILE A 301 7.92 -19.90 48.24
C ILE A 301 7.99 -19.46 49.71
N ALA A 302 7.71 -18.18 49.99
CA ALA A 302 7.70 -17.66 51.35
C ALA A 302 6.75 -18.43 52.27
N SER A 303 5.56 -18.81 51.77
CA SER A 303 4.60 -19.63 52.52
C SER A 303 5.09 -21.07 52.76
N PHE A 304 6.02 -21.61 51.97
CA PHE A 304 6.63 -22.93 52.23
C PHE A 304 7.86 -22.81 53.11
N TRP A 305 8.66 -21.75 53.00
CA TRP A 305 9.72 -21.43 53.96
C TRP A 305 9.19 -21.28 55.39
N GLU A 306 8.04 -20.62 55.58
CA GLU A 306 7.36 -20.53 56.88
C GLU A 306 6.92 -21.91 57.40
N LYS A 307 6.21 -22.70 56.59
CA LYS A 307 5.72 -24.05 56.96
C LYS A 307 6.85 -25.05 57.25
N CYS A 308 7.98 -24.92 56.58
CA CYS A 308 9.16 -25.77 56.75
C CYS A 308 10.17 -25.21 57.76
N PHE A 309 9.88 -24.08 58.42
CA PHE A 309 10.74 -23.40 59.39
C PHE A 309 12.16 -23.09 58.88
N TYR A 310 12.28 -22.64 57.63
CA TYR A 310 13.56 -22.30 56.99
C TYR A 310 14.25 -21.12 57.69
N SER A 311 15.54 -21.26 58.01
CA SER A 311 16.36 -20.17 58.56
C SER A 311 16.59 -19.05 57.53
N GLU A 312 16.90 -17.84 58.00
CA GLU A 312 17.22 -16.70 57.13
C GLU A 312 18.39 -17.01 56.17
N GLU A 313 19.41 -17.74 56.64
CA GLU A 313 20.52 -18.23 55.80
C GLU A 313 20.06 -19.18 54.68
N GLN A 314 19.09 -20.07 54.96
CA GLN A 314 18.52 -20.98 53.96
C GLN A 314 17.66 -20.25 52.93
N GLN A 315 16.96 -19.18 53.33
CA GLN A 315 16.19 -18.32 52.43
C GLN A 315 17.14 -17.51 51.52
N GLN A 316 18.19 -16.91 52.09
CA GLN A 316 19.22 -16.18 51.35
C GLN A 316 20.05 -17.05 50.40
N ALA A 317 20.12 -18.37 50.62
CA ALA A 317 20.77 -19.29 49.69
C ALA A 317 20.09 -19.35 48.31
N PHE A 318 18.77 -19.10 48.22
CA PHE A 318 18.06 -18.98 46.95
C PHE A 318 18.10 -17.54 46.42
N ALA A 319 19.31 -17.09 46.05
CA ALA A 319 19.55 -15.74 45.51
C ALA A 319 18.59 -15.27 44.39
N PRO A 320 18.07 -16.12 43.47
CA PRO A 320 17.07 -15.71 42.48
C PRO A 320 15.76 -15.13 43.06
N TYR A 321 15.47 -15.35 44.35
CA TYR A 321 14.32 -14.73 45.04
C TYR A 321 14.36 -13.19 45.04
N HIS A 322 15.55 -12.60 44.95
CA HIS A 322 15.75 -11.15 44.99
C HIS A 322 16.08 -10.52 43.61
N ASP A 323 15.99 -11.28 42.52
CA ASP A 323 16.24 -10.77 41.16
C ASP A 323 15.01 -10.02 40.60
N ASP A 324 15.20 -8.80 40.07
CA ASP A 324 14.15 -8.01 39.40
C ASP A 324 14.17 -8.16 37.86
N ASN A 325 15.04 -9.00 37.31
CA ASN A 325 15.10 -9.30 35.88
C ASN A 325 14.13 -10.44 35.50
N PHE A 326 12.85 -10.11 35.34
CA PHE A 326 11.74 -11.06 35.11
C PHE A 326 11.80 -11.82 33.76
N THR A 327 12.74 -12.75 33.61
CA THR A 327 12.92 -13.60 32.43
C THR A 327 12.13 -14.91 32.51
N GLU A 328 11.96 -15.56 31.36
CA GLU A 328 11.38 -16.91 31.24
C GLU A 328 12.30 -17.95 31.95
N GLU A 329 13.60 -17.70 32.03
CA GLU A 329 14.57 -18.49 32.83
C GLU A 329 14.38 -18.29 34.34
N LEU A 330 14.16 -17.05 34.80
CA LEU A 330 13.91 -16.75 36.21
C LEU A 330 12.60 -17.40 36.69
N LEU A 331 11.57 -17.44 35.84
CA LEU A 331 10.32 -18.18 36.10
C LEU A 331 10.58 -19.67 36.31
N ASN A 332 11.32 -20.32 35.41
CA ASN A 332 11.67 -21.74 35.51
C ASN A 332 12.43 -22.07 36.81
N LEU A 333 13.32 -21.18 37.27
CA LEU A 333 14.02 -21.34 38.55
C LEU A 333 13.06 -21.26 39.76
N HIS A 334 12.09 -20.35 39.75
CA HIS A 334 11.10 -20.23 40.82
C HIS A 334 10.10 -21.39 40.84
N GLU A 335 9.66 -21.89 39.67
CA GLU A 335 8.81 -23.08 39.58
C GLU A 335 9.56 -24.34 40.06
N ALA A 336 10.85 -24.46 39.73
CA ALA A 336 11.69 -25.55 40.21
C ALA A 336 11.86 -25.51 41.75
N GLU A 337 12.08 -24.34 42.34
CA GLU A 337 12.24 -24.20 43.80
C GLU A 337 10.91 -24.39 44.55
N VAL A 338 9.78 -23.94 44.01
CA VAL A 338 8.47 -24.32 44.57
C VAL A 338 8.25 -25.84 44.52
N LYS A 339 8.75 -26.52 43.49
CA LYS A 339 8.62 -27.97 43.35
C LYS A 339 9.51 -28.75 44.33
N THR A 340 10.75 -28.30 44.57
CA THR A 340 11.64 -28.89 45.61
C THR A 340 11.06 -28.66 47.00
N LEU A 341 10.61 -27.43 47.31
CA LEU A 341 9.96 -27.08 48.58
C LEU A 341 8.67 -27.89 48.81
N LYS A 342 7.82 -28.06 47.80
CA LYS A 342 6.59 -28.88 47.90
C LYS A 342 6.88 -30.36 48.16
N SER A 343 7.89 -30.95 47.52
CA SER A 343 8.31 -32.32 47.85
C SER A 343 8.81 -32.37 49.29
N CYS A 344 9.77 -31.52 49.63
CA CYS A 344 10.37 -31.48 50.98
C CYS A 344 9.32 -31.28 52.09
N TYR A 345 8.25 -30.52 51.83
CA TYR A 345 7.13 -30.37 52.74
C TYR A 345 6.27 -31.64 52.85
N GLU A 346 5.79 -32.21 51.73
CA GLU A 346 4.91 -33.39 51.79
C GLU A 346 5.65 -34.65 52.28
N ASP A 347 6.91 -34.83 51.90
CA ASP A 347 7.78 -35.94 52.33
C ASP A 347 7.99 -35.97 53.85
N HIS A 348 7.92 -34.81 54.52
CA HIS A 348 8.22 -34.63 55.95
C HIS A 348 7.08 -33.99 56.75
N LYS A 349 5.89 -33.97 56.16
CA LYS A 349 4.72 -33.22 56.63
C LYS A 349 4.37 -33.49 58.08
N GLU A 350 4.40 -34.75 58.51
CA GLU A 350 4.08 -35.14 59.89
C GLU A 350 5.01 -34.50 60.93
N LEU A 351 6.29 -34.23 60.58
CA LEU A 351 7.22 -33.52 61.45
C LEU A 351 6.84 -32.04 61.58
N PHE A 352 6.59 -31.35 60.46
CA PHE A 352 6.21 -29.93 60.47
C PHE A 352 4.85 -29.70 61.13
N ASP A 353 3.86 -30.55 60.83
CA ASP A 353 2.56 -30.59 61.52
C ASP A 353 2.75 -30.79 63.03
N GLY A 354 3.66 -31.68 63.43
CA GLY A 354 3.91 -32.04 64.82
C GLY A 354 4.66 -30.94 65.60
N VAL A 355 5.66 -30.30 65.00
CA VAL A 355 6.34 -29.10 65.52
C VAL A 355 5.35 -27.96 65.70
N THR A 356 4.50 -27.70 64.69
CA THR A 356 3.44 -26.70 64.77
C THR A 356 2.48 -26.99 65.93
N LYS A 357 2.00 -28.23 66.05
CA LYS A 357 1.15 -28.67 67.16
C LYS A 357 1.86 -28.55 68.52
N TRP A 358 3.16 -28.76 68.61
CA TRP A 358 3.90 -28.51 69.85
C TRP A 358 3.89 -27.02 70.19
N GLN A 359 4.22 -26.15 69.23
CA GLN A 359 4.25 -24.69 69.41
C GLN A 359 2.87 -24.13 69.82
N GLU A 360 1.79 -24.62 69.22
CA GLU A 360 0.40 -24.30 69.61
C GLU A 360 0.09 -24.73 71.05
N ASN A 361 0.36 -25.99 71.39
CA ASN A 361 0.11 -26.54 72.73
C ASN A 361 0.98 -25.85 73.80
N TRP A 362 2.21 -25.47 73.46
CA TRP A 362 3.13 -24.75 74.33
C TRP A 362 2.66 -23.31 74.57
N THR A 363 2.29 -22.59 73.50
CA THR A 363 1.71 -21.24 73.59
C THR A 363 0.43 -21.24 74.44
N LEU A 364 -0.46 -22.23 74.24
CA LEU A 364 -1.67 -22.39 75.04
C LEU A 364 -1.37 -22.76 76.50
N TYR A 365 -0.35 -23.58 76.76
CA TYR A 365 0.11 -23.91 78.11
C TYR A 365 0.62 -22.66 78.84
N LEU A 366 1.48 -21.86 78.21
CA LEU A 366 1.95 -20.57 78.74
C LEU A 366 0.80 -19.59 78.97
N GLU A 367 -0.18 -19.53 78.08
CA GLU A 367 -1.33 -18.62 78.24
C GLU A 367 -2.23 -19.04 79.42
N LEU A 368 -2.50 -20.34 79.58
CA LEU A 368 -3.23 -20.90 80.72
C LEU A 368 -2.47 -20.77 82.03
N ASP A 369 -1.15 -20.92 82.02
CA ASP A 369 -0.28 -20.75 83.19
C ASP A 369 -0.18 -19.28 83.62
N ARG A 370 -0.09 -18.34 82.67
CA ARG A 370 -0.21 -16.90 82.95
C ARG A 370 -1.57 -16.55 83.53
N LYS A 371 -2.66 -17.08 82.95
CA LYS A 371 -4.02 -16.94 83.51
C LYS A 371 -4.12 -17.53 84.92
N ALA A 372 -3.47 -18.66 85.20
CA ALA A 372 -3.47 -19.29 86.51
C ALA A 372 -2.79 -18.46 87.62
N ASN A 373 -1.89 -17.55 87.24
CA ASN A 373 -1.20 -16.62 88.14
C ASN A 373 -1.96 -15.30 88.40
N ASP A 374 -3.02 -14.98 87.64
CA ASP A 374 -3.76 -13.72 87.75
C ASP A 374 -4.72 -13.71 88.98
N PRO A 375 -4.56 -12.76 89.94
CA PRO A 375 -5.50 -12.61 91.06
C PRO A 375 -6.95 -12.33 90.63
N ALA A 376 -7.19 -11.76 89.44
CA ALA A 376 -8.53 -11.46 88.94
C ALA A 376 -9.30 -12.72 88.47
N ARG A 377 -8.61 -13.85 88.24
CA ARG A 377 -9.14 -15.14 87.74
C ARG A 377 -10.34 -15.65 88.56
N PHE A 378 -10.40 -15.33 89.87
CA PHE A 378 -11.46 -15.77 90.78
C PHE A 378 -12.85 -15.13 90.54
N ASN A 379 -12.94 -14.06 89.74
CA ASN A 379 -14.22 -13.43 89.39
C ASN A 379 -15.06 -14.25 88.37
N ASN A 380 -14.49 -15.30 87.78
CA ASN A 380 -15.11 -16.10 86.72
C ASN A 380 -16.14 -17.12 87.24
N ARG A 381 -17.39 -16.67 87.37
CA ARG A 381 -18.56 -17.50 87.72
C ARG A 381 -18.89 -18.48 86.58
N GLY A 382 -19.02 -19.78 86.86
CA GLY A 382 -19.46 -20.79 85.88
C GLY A 382 -18.53 -21.99 85.66
N GLY A 383 -17.51 -22.19 86.50
CA GLY A 383 -16.68 -23.41 86.46
C GLY A 383 -15.59 -23.43 85.40
N ASN A 384 -15.32 -22.29 84.73
CA ASN A 384 -14.26 -22.20 83.72
C ASN A 384 -12.87 -22.52 84.30
N LEU A 385 -12.63 -22.08 85.55
CA LEU A 385 -11.44 -22.39 86.33
C LEU A 385 -11.06 -23.90 86.30
N LEU A 386 -12.05 -24.78 86.44
CA LEU A 386 -11.84 -26.23 86.43
C LEU A 386 -11.60 -26.80 85.03
N LYS A 387 -12.12 -26.14 83.98
CA LYS A 387 -11.82 -26.48 82.58
C LYS A 387 -10.40 -26.06 82.23
N GLU A 388 -10.02 -24.83 82.57
CA GLU A 388 -8.66 -24.28 82.38
C GLU A 388 -7.62 -25.16 83.08
N GLU A 389 -7.81 -25.49 84.37
CA GLU A 389 -6.85 -26.30 85.13
C GLU A 389 -6.80 -27.76 84.61
N ARG A 390 -7.94 -28.31 84.17
CA ARG A 390 -7.96 -29.60 83.49
C ARG A 390 -7.18 -29.55 82.17
N GLN A 391 -7.47 -28.59 81.30
CA GLN A 391 -6.75 -28.38 80.03
C GLN A 391 -5.25 -28.20 80.27
N ARG A 392 -4.85 -27.40 81.27
CA ARG A 392 -3.45 -27.22 81.66
C ARG A 392 -2.79 -28.51 82.14
N THR A 393 -3.46 -29.29 82.99
CA THR A 393 -2.92 -30.58 83.45
C THR A 393 -2.98 -31.68 82.39
N ASP A 394 -3.83 -31.56 81.36
CA ASP A 394 -3.85 -32.47 80.23
C ASP A 394 -2.75 -32.08 79.21
N LEU A 395 -2.52 -30.78 78.98
CA LEU A 395 -1.38 -30.23 78.22
C LEU A 395 -0.02 -30.60 78.85
N GLN A 396 0.12 -30.44 80.17
CA GLN A 396 1.33 -30.84 80.90
C GLN A 396 1.60 -32.36 80.82
N LYS A 397 0.61 -33.17 80.41
CA LYS A 397 0.76 -34.61 80.15
C LYS A 397 0.82 -34.95 78.65
N SER A 398 0.47 -34.03 77.75
CA SER A 398 0.53 -34.25 76.29
C SER A 398 1.80 -33.69 75.69
N LEU A 399 2.32 -32.55 76.16
CA LEU A 399 3.56 -31.93 75.71
C LEU A 399 4.75 -32.93 75.81
N PRO A 400 5.11 -33.51 76.98
CA PRO A 400 6.17 -34.53 77.07
C PRO A 400 5.92 -35.83 76.27
N LYS A 401 4.67 -36.11 75.87
CA LYS A 401 4.37 -37.26 75.00
C LYS A 401 4.57 -36.90 73.53
N LEU A 402 4.15 -35.70 73.14
CA LEU A 402 4.35 -35.15 71.81
C LEU A 402 5.84 -34.96 71.54
N GLU A 403 6.58 -34.38 72.49
CA GLU A 403 8.05 -34.27 72.48
C GLU A 403 8.73 -35.63 72.29
N LYS A 404 8.28 -36.67 73.01
CA LYS A 404 8.84 -38.02 72.86
C LYS A 404 8.51 -38.66 71.51
N THR A 405 7.30 -38.45 70.98
CA THR A 405 6.92 -38.93 69.63
C THR A 405 7.70 -38.18 68.56
N LEU A 406 7.78 -36.85 68.64
CA LEU A 406 8.57 -36.00 67.76
C LEU A 406 10.04 -36.38 67.78
N LYS A 407 10.62 -36.61 68.96
CA LYS A 407 11.99 -37.13 69.06
C LYS A 407 12.16 -38.44 68.29
N ALA A 408 11.24 -39.40 68.44
CA ALA A 408 11.35 -40.66 67.72
C ALA A 408 11.18 -40.52 66.19
N GLN A 409 10.35 -39.57 65.72
CA GLN A 409 10.20 -39.27 64.30
C GLN A 409 11.42 -38.51 63.73
N ILE A 410 11.96 -37.54 64.49
CA ILE A 410 13.19 -36.79 64.14
C ILE A 410 14.40 -37.72 64.11
N ASP A 411 14.63 -38.50 65.18
CA ASP A 411 15.76 -39.43 65.26
C ASP A 411 15.75 -40.44 64.09
N ALA A 412 14.57 -40.85 63.62
CA ALA A 412 14.42 -41.71 62.45
C ALA A 412 14.62 -40.97 61.11
N TRP A 413 14.19 -39.71 61.03
CA TRP A 413 14.38 -38.86 59.85
C TRP A 413 15.85 -38.48 59.64
N GLU A 414 16.57 -38.07 60.69
CA GLU A 414 18.00 -37.73 60.60
C GLU A 414 18.83 -38.94 60.12
N GLN A 415 18.45 -40.16 60.53
CA GLN A 415 19.04 -41.42 60.06
C GLN A 415 18.70 -41.73 58.59
N ALA A 416 17.51 -41.39 58.11
CA ALA A 416 17.07 -41.66 56.74
C ALA A 416 17.61 -40.62 55.73
N CYS A 417 17.69 -39.35 56.13
CA CYS A 417 18.06 -38.24 55.26
C CYS A 417 19.53 -37.78 55.42
N GLY A 418 20.24 -38.21 56.46
CA GLY A 418 21.65 -37.89 56.69
C GLY A 418 21.91 -36.40 56.97
N LYS A 419 20.92 -35.69 57.51
CA LYS A 419 20.92 -34.25 57.81
C LYS A 419 20.29 -34.02 59.18
N GLU A 420 20.66 -32.92 59.83
CA GLU A 420 20.10 -32.54 61.15
C GLU A 420 18.76 -31.79 60.98
N PHE A 421 17.80 -32.02 61.88
CA PHE A 421 16.47 -31.40 61.82
C PHE A 421 16.48 -30.03 62.51
N LEU A 422 16.61 -28.99 61.70
CA LEU A 422 16.67 -27.59 62.14
C LEU A 422 15.31 -26.90 61.94
N VAL A 423 14.86 -26.21 63.00
CA VAL A 423 13.69 -25.32 63.02
C VAL A 423 14.23 -23.90 63.25
N ASN A 424 14.05 -23.02 62.27
CA ASN A 424 14.61 -21.66 62.26
C ASN A 424 16.14 -21.61 62.50
N GLY A 425 16.86 -22.66 62.09
CA GLY A 425 18.31 -22.78 62.26
C GLY A 425 18.78 -23.39 63.59
N GLN A 426 17.88 -23.77 64.50
CA GLN A 426 18.20 -24.45 65.76
C GLN A 426 17.63 -25.88 65.80
N LYS A 427 18.26 -26.80 66.52
CA LYS A 427 17.71 -28.16 66.67
C LYS A 427 16.43 -28.11 67.50
N PHE A 428 15.34 -28.66 66.98
CA PHE A 428 14.02 -28.55 67.62
C PHE A 428 14.02 -29.00 69.10
N LEU A 429 14.73 -30.08 69.42
CA LEU A 429 14.82 -30.60 70.79
C LEU A 429 15.61 -29.69 71.74
N GLU A 430 16.59 -28.93 71.23
CA GLU A 430 17.34 -27.94 72.02
C GLU A 430 16.48 -26.69 72.28
N TYR A 431 15.71 -26.25 71.27
CA TYR A 431 14.72 -25.17 71.41
C TYR A 431 13.62 -25.53 72.43
N VAL A 432 13.06 -26.75 72.36
CA VAL A 432 12.07 -27.27 73.33
C VAL A 432 12.64 -27.25 74.76
N GLN A 433 13.88 -27.72 74.94
CA GLN A 433 14.54 -27.73 76.25
C GLN A 433 14.77 -26.32 76.77
N LEU A 434 15.27 -25.40 75.93
CA LEU A 434 15.50 -23.99 76.28
C LEU A 434 14.20 -23.28 76.69
N GLU A 435 13.08 -23.57 76.02
CA GLU A 435 11.76 -23.03 76.37
C GLU A 435 11.26 -23.56 77.72
N TRP A 436 11.40 -24.86 78.00
CA TRP A 436 11.10 -25.44 79.32
C TRP A 436 11.98 -24.85 80.43
N ASP A 437 13.28 -24.70 80.19
CA ASP A 437 14.21 -24.12 81.16
C ASP A 437 13.90 -22.63 81.41
N ARG A 438 13.59 -21.87 80.37
CA ARG A 438 13.12 -20.47 80.47
C ARG A 438 11.83 -20.35 81.30
N HIS A 439 10.90 -21.29 81.15
CA HIS A 439 9.67 -21.35 81.96
C HIS A 439 9.98 -21.70 83.43
N HIS A 440 10.86 -22.67 83.67
CA HIS A 440 11.29 -23.05 85.02
C HIS A 440 12.03 -21.91 85.74
N GLU A 441 12.94 -21.20 85.06
CA GLU A 441 13.58 -19.99 85.59
C GLU A 441 12.55 -18.89 85.90
N GLU A 442 11.58 -18.66 85.02
CA GLU A 442 10.52 -17.68 85.26
C GLU A 442 9.65 -18.04 86.46
N LYS A 443 9.36 -19.33 86.68
CA LYS A 443 8.65 -19.80 87.87
C LYS A 443 9.48 -19.68 89.15
N GLU A 444 10.76 -20.00 89.13
CA GLU A 444 11.62 -19.82 90.31
C GLU A 444 11.86 -18.32 90.60
N ARG A 445 11.97 -17.47 89.56
CA ARG A 445 12.03 -16.01 89.67
C ARG A 445 10.75 -15.44 90.28
N GLU A 446 9.57 -15.86 89.81
CA GLU A 446 8.28 -15.46 90.37
C GLU A 446 8.12 -15.93 91.82
N LYS A 447 8.52 -17.17 92.13
CA LYS A 447 8.52 -17.75 93.47
C LYS A 447 9.45 -16.99 94.41
N LEU A 448 10.64 -16.61 93.96
CA LEU A 448 11.58 -15.76 94.71
C LEU A 448 11.04 -14.34 94.89
N GLU A 449 10.36 -13.77 93.89
CA GLU A 449 9.72 -12.46 94.00
C GLU A 449 8.54 -12.50 94.99
N ARG A 450 7.72 -13.56 94.96
CA ARG A 450 6.65 -13.83 95.94
C ARG A 450 7.22 -14.01 97.35
N GLN A 451 8.37 -14.68 97.51
CA GLN A 451 9.08 -14.78 98.79
C GLN A 451 9.64 -13.42 99.23
N LEU A 452 10.28 -12.65 98.36
CA LEU A 452 10.79 -11.30 98.66
C LEU A 452 9.67 -10.34 99.05
N LYS A 453 8.52 -10.37 98.36
CA LYS A 453 7.31 -9.63 98.74
C LYS A 453 6.82 -10.04 100.13
N LYS A 454 6.75 -11.35 100.41
CA LYS A 454 6.36 -11.87 101.74
C LYS A 454 7.35 -11.51 102.85
N THR A 455 8.66 -11.53 102.58
CA THR A 455 9.71 -11.15 103.54
C THR A 455 9.71 -9.64 103.78
N LYS A 456 9.56 -8.82 102.73
CA LYS A 456 9.37 -7.36 102.88
C LYS A 456 8.12 -7.04 103.70
N GLN A 457 6.98 -7.67 103.38
CA GLN A 457 5.76 -7.53 104.17
C GLN A 457 5.99 -7.92 105.64
N THR A 458 6.66 -9.03 105.90
CA THR A 458 6.97 -9.47 107.28
C THR A 458 7.90 -8.49 108.00
N GLN A 459 8.87 -7.90 107.30
CA GLN A 459 9.77 -6.86 107.83
C GLN A 459 9.03 -5.54 108.09
N GLU A 460 8.10 -5.17 107.23
CA GLU A 460 7.25 -3.97 107.34
C GLU A 460 6.25 -4.11 108.50
N ASP A 461 5.60 -5.28 108.63
CA ASP A 461 4.77 -5.69 109.77
C ASP A 461 5.56 -5.71 111.10
N MET A 462 6.86 -6.04 111.07
CA MET A 462 7.75 -5.97 112.23
C MET A 462 8.23 -4.55 112.56
N LEU A 463 8.40 -3.68 111.56
CA LEU A 463 8.97 -2.34 111.72
C LEU A 463 7.92 -1.29 112.13
N TYR A 464 6.68 -1.42 111.63
CA TYR A 464 5.57 -0.52 111.95
C TYR A 464 4.54 -1.13 112.92
N GLY A 465 4.64 -2.43 113.20
CA GLY A 465 3.74 -3.17 114.07
C GLY A 465 2.47 -3.62 113.34
N THR A 466 2.00 -4.83 113.65
CA THR A 466 0.81 -5.40 113.01
C THR A 466 -0.47 -4.64 113.39
N ALA A 467 -1.08 -3.99 112.41
CA ALA A 467 -2.34 -3.27 112.57
C ALA A 467 -3.50 -4.24 112.85
N VAL A 468 -3.81 -4.46 114.12
CA VAL A 468 -4.82 -5.43 114.58
C VAL A 468 -6.21 -5.09 114.04
N ARG A 469 -6.69 -5.83 113.03
CA ARG A 469 -8.10 -5.88 112.65
C ARG A 469 -8.81 -7.08 113.28
N THR A 470 -9.81 -6.78 114.09
CA THR A 470 -10.49 -7.71 115.00
C THR A 470 -11.44 -8.68 114.30
N PRO A 471 -11.43 -10.00 114.64
CA PRO A 471 -12.56 -10.89 114.41
C PRO A 471 -13.60 -10.77 115.55
N SER A 472 -14.78 -10.24 115.25
CA SER A 472 -15.84 -10.05 116.27
C SER A 472 -16.57 -11.36 116.60
N LYS A 473 -16.57 -11.74 117.89
CA LYS A 473 -17.41 -12.82 118.42
C LYS A 473 -18.77 -12.28 118.87
N ARG A 474 -19.85 -13.02 118.57
CA ARG A 474 -21.06 -13.02 119.40
C ARG A 474 -21.43 -14.47 119.75
N ARG A 475 -21.62 -14.75 121.04
CA ARG A 475 -22.09 -16.04 121.57
C ARG A 475 -22.89 -15.77 122.85
N LEU A 476 -24.04 -16.42 123.00
CA LEU A 476 -24.73 -16.59 124.28
C LEU A 476 -25.25 -18.04 124.37
N VAL A 477 -25.82 -18.43 125.50
CA VAL A 477 -25.91 -19.84 125.95
C VAL A 477 -27.37 -20.30 126.15
N GLY A 478 -27.63 -21.59 125.88
CA GLY A 478 -28.86 -22.29 126.25
C GLY A 478 -28.72 -23.82 126.12
N THR A 479 -29.29 -24.57 127.05
CA THR A 479 -29.35 -26.05 127.15
C THR A 479 -30.80 -26.48 127.48
N PRO A 480 -31.23 -27.77 127.48
CA PRO A 480 -30.53 -29.04 127.17
C PRO A 480 -31.26 -29.95 126.12
N THR A 481 -30.94 -31.25 126.13
CA THR A 481 -31.47 -32.43 125.38
C THR A 481 -32.97 -32.75 125.59
N PRO A 482 -33.65 -33.73 124.90
CA PRO A 482 -33.15 -34.87 124.07
C PRO A 482 -33.92 -35.20 122.74
N GLY A 483 -33.45 -36.19 121.95
CA GLY A 483 -34.23 -36.76 120.81
C GLY A 483 -33.56 -37.90 120.02
N LYS A 484 -34.21 -39.07 119.92
CA LYS A 484 -33.72 -40.37 119.39
C LYS A 484 -33.25 -40.40 117.91
N ALA A 485 -32.10 -41.05 117.68
CA ALA A 485 -31.82 -42.24 116.80
C ALA A 485 -32.22 -42.22 115.29
N ARG A 486 -31.56 -42.95 114.37
CA ARG A 486 -30.96 -44.30 114.47
C ARG A 486 -30.01 -44.58 113.26
N LYS A 487 -28.81 -45.17 113.50
CA LYS A 487 -27.88 -45.95 112.62
C LYS A 487 -27.67 -45.52 111.14
N LEU A 488 -26.47 -45.60 110.55
CA LEU A 488 -25.63 -46.82 110.38
C LEU A 488 -24.10 -46.57 110.42
N ASN A 489 -23.35 -47.66 110.44
CA ASN A 489 -21.88 -47.78 110.53
C ASN A 489 -21.23 -47.55 109.13
N ALA A 490 -19.94 -47.19 108.93
CA ALA A 490 -18.69 -47.93 109.21
C ALA A 490 -18.69 -49.40 108.71
N THR A 491 -17.65 -49.96 108.09
CA THR A 491 -16.19 -49.63 108.13
C THR A 491 -15.48 -49.96 106.80
N SER A 492 -14.17 -49.75 106.73
CA SER A 492 -13.25 -49.81 105.58
C SER A 492 -13.00 -51.18 104.90
N ALA A 493 -12.66 -51.10 103.60
CA ALA A 493 -11.51 -51.74 102.91
C ALA A 493 -11.56 -53.19 102.34
N ILE A 494 -10.91 -53.31 101.16
CA ILE A 494 -10.22 -54.47 100.53
C ILE A 494 -11.01 -55.45 99.61
N ALA A 495 -10.36 -55.72 98.45
CA ALA A 495 -10.46 -56.86 97.50
C ALA A 495 -11.62 -57.02 96.48
N THR A 496 -11.19 -57.08 95.20
CA THR A 496 -11.77 -57.77 94.02
C THR A 496 -11.59 -59.31 94.10
N PRO A 497 -12.06 -60.21 93.17
CA PRO A 497 -12.40 -60.01 91.74
C PRO A 497 -13.66 -60.74 91.17
N ASN A 498 -13.86 -60.58 89.84
CA ASN A 498 -14.47 -61.44 88.78
C ASN A 498 -15.42 -62.62 89.11
N GLY A 499 -16.42 -62.97 88.27
CA GLY A 499 -16.88 -62.43 86.97
C GLY A 499 -17.63 -63.46 86.09
N TYR A 500 -18.16 -63.04 84.93
CA TYR A 500 -18.79 -63.84 83.84
C TYR A 500 -20.16 -64.53 84.16
N LEU A 501 -20.99 -65.08 83.23
CA LEU A 501 -20.92 -65.40 81.78
C LEU A 501 -22.29 -65.22 81.04
N THR A 502 -22.28 -64.93 79.72
CA THR A 502 -23.21 -65.41 78.63
C THR A 502 -24.73 -65.03 78.61
N SER A 503 -25.48 -65.07 77.48
CA SER A 503 -25.23 -65.31 76.02
C SER A 503 -26.29 -64.62 75.11
N ALA A 504 -25.94 -64.44 73.82
CA ALA A 504 -26.65 -63.83 72.68
C ALA A 504 -27.94 -64.52 72.16
N LEU A 505 -28.64 -63.89 71.17
CA LEU A 505 -28.83 -64.43 69.79
C LEU A 505 -29.65 -63.56 68.77
N SER A 506 -29.09 -63.39 67.56
CA SER A 506 -29.68 -63.47 66.18
C SER A 506 -30.74 -62.51 65.58
N GLY A 507 -30.49 -62.07 64.31
CA GLY A 507 -31.48 -61.80 63.22
C GLY A 507 -32.14 -60.40 63.13
N THR A 508 -32.63 -59.88 61.98
CA THR A 508 -32.55 -60.23 60.53
C THR A 508 -32.92 -59.01 59.63
N MET A 509 -32.45 -59.00 58.37
CA MET A 509 -32.76 -58.13 57.19
C MET A 509 -34.08 -57.31 57.14
N CYS A 510 -34.05 -56.12 56.51
CA CYS A 510 -34.83 -55.80 55.27
C CYS A 510 -34.60 -54.39 54.67
N GLN A 511 -35.11 -54.16 53.45
CA GLN A 511 -34.97 -52.93 52.63
C GLN A 511 -36.23 -52.03 52.69
N SER A 512 -36.09 -50.74 52.31
CA SER A 512 -36.86 -50.10 51.20
C SER A 512 -36.76 -48.57 51.23
N SER A 513 -37.13 -47.92 50.12
CA SER A 513 -37.24 -46.45 49.98
C SER A 513 -38.71 -46.01 49.88
N MET A 514 -39.00 -44.77 50.27
CA MET A 514 -40.25 -44.07 49.92
C MET A 514 -39.96 -42.61 49.57
N GLN A 515 -40.76 -42.05 48.65
CA GLN A 515 -40.67 -40.64 48.22
C GLN A 515 -41.81 -39.81 48.82
N LYS A 516 -41.57 -38.48 48.95
CA LYS A 516 -42.58 -37.42 48.69
C LYS A 516 -43.78 -37.34 49.68
N PRO A 517 -44.76 -36.42 49.53
CA PRO A 517 -44.79 -35.09 48.87
C PRO A 517 -45.39 -33.97 49.80
N PRO A 518 -46.41 -33.12 49.44
CA PRO A 518 -46.33 -31.87 48.65
C PRO A 518 -46.96 -30.58 49.29
N LEU A 519 -47.02 -29.50 48.47
CA LEU A 519 -47.99 -28.36 48.44
C LEU A 519 -47.65 -27.05 49.20
N SER A 520 -48.23 -25.87 48.87
CA SER A 520 -48.64 -25.24 47.58
C SER A 520 -49.29 -23.84 47.82
N ALA A 521 -48.97 -22.82 47.01
CA ALA A 521 -49.70 -21.52 46.87
C ALA A 521 -49.82 -20.65 48.17
N SER A 522 -50.38 -19.43 48.23
CA SER A 522 -50.27 -18.16 47.44
C SER A 522 -50.70 -16.98 48.37
N LYS A 523 -50.94 -15.68 48.08
CA LYS A 523 -51.18 -14.81 46.89
C LYS A 523 -50.91 -13.34 47.37
N ALA A 524 -50.13 -12.50 46.68
CA ALA A 524 -50.54 -11.47 45.68
C ALA A 524 -51.14 -10.13 46.21
N LEU A 525 -51.12 -9.09 45.35
CA LEU A 525 -51.56 -7.67 45.50
C LEU A 525 -50.53 -6.70 46.15
N GLY A 526 -50.36 -5.45 45.69
CA GLY A 526 -50.90 -4.76 44.48
C GLY A 526 -50.60 -3.23 44.44
N LEU A 527 -51.13 -2.52 43.41
CA LEU A 527 -51.07 -1.05 43.12
C LEU A 527 -49.79 -0.54 42.39
N ARG A 528 -49.84 0.42 41.43
CA ARG A 528 -50.93 0.95 40.55
C ARG A 528 -50.39 1.66 39.27
N THR A 529 -51.23 1.76 38.24
CA THR A 529 -51.12 2.51 36.94
C THR A 529 -51.63 3.98 37.06
N PRO A 530 -51.64 4.89 36.03
CA PRO A 530 -51.68 4.74 34.54
C PRO A 530 -50.79 5.72 33.70
N GLY A 531 -50.81 5.79 32.34
CA GLY A 531 -51.39 4.94 31.28
C GLY A 531 -51.70 5.69 29.94
N HIS A 532 -51.85 4.94 28.82
CA HIS A 532 -52.34 5.32 27.44
C HIS A 532 -51.71 6.50 26.65
N GLY A 533 -51.65 6.49 25.29
CA GLY A 533 -51.83 5.40 24.32
C GLY A 533 -52.43 5.78 22.93
N LYS A 534 -52.00 5.05 21.87
CA LYS A 534 -52.57 4.90 20.49
C LYS A 534 -52.26 5.95 19.39
N THR A 535 -52.39 5.46 18.15
CA THR A 535 -52.26 6.06 16.79
C THR A 535 -53.63 6.62 16.29
N PRO A 536 -53.89 7.12 15.03
CA PRO A 536 -53.11 7.07 13.75
C PRO A 536 -53.25 8.27 12.75
N ARG A 537 -52.74 8.06 11.50
CA ARG A 537 -53.21 8.59 10.16
C ARG A 537 -52.71 9.95 9.58
N ALA A 538 -52.91 10.05 8.24
CA ALA A 538 -52.63 11.12 7.24
C ALA A 538 -51.15 11.25 6.79
N LEU A 539 -50.75 11.40 5.50
CA LEU A 539 -51.27 12.06 4.27
C LEU A 539 -50.98 13.60 4.23
N ASP A 540 -50.60 14.24 3.11
CA ASP A 540 -50.71 13.85 1.68
C ASP A 540 -49.75 14.60 0.69
N ARG A 541 -49.54 14.05 -0.53
CA ARG A 541 -49.26 14.71 -1.86
C ARG A 541 -48.02 15.62 -2.10
N ASN A 542 -47.55 15.91 -3.34
CA ASN A 542 -47.89 15.59 -4.77
C ASN A 542 -46.61 15.02 -5.48
N LYS A 543 -46.61 14.23 -6.59
CA LYS A 543 -47.08 14.40 -8.01
C LYS A 543 -46.38 15.56 -8.76
N GLU A 544 -45.95 15.45 -10.05
CA GLU A 544 -46.65 14.90 -11.24
C GLU A 544 -45.76 14.22 -12.35
N ASN A 545 -46.38 13.32 -13.14
CA ASN A 545 -46.37 13.07 -14.63
C ASN A 545 -45.05 13.02 -15.48
N ILE A 546 -44.82 12.12 -16.48
CA ILE A 546 -45.59 11.60 -17.66
C ILE A 546 -45.54 12.60 -18.85
N THR A 547 -45.08 12.28 -20.10
CA THR A 547 -45.40 11.12 -20.99
C THR A 547 -44.22 10.67 -21.93
N HIS A 548 -44.52 9.81 -22.93
CA HIS A 548 -43.68 9.16 -23.97
C HIS A 548 -43.28 9.99 -25.24
N LEU A 549 -42.34 9.42 -26.02
CA LEU A 549 -42.29 9.28 -27.51
C LEU A 549 -41.71 10.36 -28.47
N SER A 550 -40.80 9.88 -29.34
CA SER A 550 -40.78 10.06 -30.82
C SER A 550 -40.02 11.21 -31.53
N ARG A 551 -39.11 10.78 -32.42
CA ARG A 551 -38.85 11.24 -33.82
C ARG A 551 -38.08 12.53 -34.18
N ASN A 552 -37.35 12.34 -35.29
CA ASN A 552 -37.06 13.24 -36.42
C ASN A 552 -35.81 14.15 -36.44
N THR A 553 -34.96 13.86 -37.42
CA THR A 553 -34.13 14.78 -38.22
C THR A 553 -34.96 15.90 -38.86
N PRO A 554 -34.33 17.06 -39.14
CA PRO A 554 -33.91 17.40 -40.52
C PRO A 554 -32.39 17.65 -40.61
N SER A 555 -31.69 17.20 -41.66
CA SER A 555 -31.61 17.78 -43.02
C SER A 555 -30.72 19.03 -43.12
N GLY A 556 -29.66 18.94 -43.93
CA GLY A 556 -28.70 20.02 -44.21
C GLY A 556 -27.73 19.58 -45.31
N ALA A 557 -28.06 19.87 -46.56
CA ALA A 557 -27.30 19.41 -47.73
C ALA A 557 -26.72 20.58 -48.53
N LEU A 558 -25.41 20.50 -48.84
CA LEU A 558 -24.67 21.22 -49.87
C LEU A 558 -23.55 20.25 -50.30
N LYS A 559 -23.55 19.71 -51.53
CA LYS A 559 -22.93 20.30 -52.72
C LYS A 559 -21.44 20.63 -52.49
N SER A 560 -20.51 19.79 -52.95
CA SER A 560 -20.08 19.63 -54.36
C SER A 560 -19.50 20.94 -54.93
N GLN A 561 -18.18 20.96 -55.11
CA GLN A 561 -17.46 22.07 -55.72
C GLN A 561 -16.51 21.52 -56.79
N ASP A 562 -16.48 22.17 -57.95
CA ASP A 562 -15.93 21.59 -59.18
C ASP A 562 -14.41 21.50 -59.22
N ILE A 563 -13.93 20.48 -59.94
CA ILE A 563 -12.57 20.45 -60.48
C ILE A 563 -12.51 21.50 -61.59
N GLN A 564 -11.65 22.51 -61.44
CA GLN A 564 -11.40 23.46 -62.52
C GLN A 564 -10.42 22.86 -63.54
N ASP A 565 -10.95 22.39 -64.67
CA ASP A 565 -10.14 22.03 -65.83
C ASP A 565 -9.34 23.26 -66.30
N HIS A 566 -8.02 23.21 -66.12
CA HIS A 566 -7.10 24.19 -66.69
C HIS A 566 -7.05 24.05 -68.22
N THR A 567 -8.06 24.62 -68.88
CA THR A 567 -8.14 24.74 -70.33
C THR A 567 -7.09 25.74 -70.80
N PHE A 568 -5.87 25.25 -71.02
CA PHE A 568 -4.74 26.04 -71.51
C PHE A 568 -5.13 26.76 -72.80
N THR A 569 -5.27 28.09 -72.70
CA THR A 569 -5.71 28.93 -73.81
C THR A 569 -4.68 28.87 -74.94
N PHE A 570 -5.12 28.43 -76.11
CA PHE A 570 -4.29 28.40 -77.31
C PHE A 570 -4.01 29.84 -77.78
N ASN A 571 -2.91 30.43 -77.30
CA ASN A 571 -2.30 31.56 -77.97
C ASN A 571 -1.76 31.06 -79.32
N SER A 572 -2.49 31.35 -80.40
CA SER A 572 -2.11 30.96 -81.76
C SER A 572 -0.73 31.53 -82.11
N ILE A 573 0.24 30.63 -82.32
CA ILE A 573 1.59 30.96 -82.83
C ILE A 573 1.51 31.57 -84.25
N ALA A 574 0.40 31.37 -84.97
CA ALA A 574 0.05 32.07 -86.20
C ALA A 574 -0.36 33.55 -85.93
N GLY A 575 0.60 34.37 -85.53
CA GLY A 575 0.47 35.83 -85.32
C GLY A 575 1.12 36.72 -86.40
N SER A 576 1.80 36.11 -87.37
CA SER A 576 2.52 36.79 -88.46
C SER A 576 1.62 37.55 -89.44
N TYR A 577 2.24 38.30 -90.36
CA TYR A 577 1.61 39.16 -91.39
C TYR A 577 0.85 40.40 -90.89
N THR A 578 0.66 40.61 -89.57
CA THR A 578 -0.01 41.83 -89.07
C THR A 578 0.85 43.10 -89.16
N GLU A 579 2.18 42.97 -89.20
CA GLU A 579 3.14 44.08 -89.36
C GLU A 579 3.11 44.60 -90.81
N PHE A 580 3.35 43.73 -91.79
CA PHE A 580 3.33 44.11 -93.21
C PHE A 580 1.95 44.63 -93.68
N ALA A 581 0.85 44.04 -93.19
CA ALA A 581 -0.50 44.54 -93.46
C ALA A 581 -0.72 45.97 -92.93
N ARG A 582 -0.13 46.31 -91.77
CA ARG A 582 -0.14 47.69 -91.24
C ARG A 582 0.62 48.64 -92.15
N ASP A 583 1.74 48.22 -92.74
CA ASP A 583 2.61 49.09 -93.53
C ASP A 583 2.14 49.29 -94.98
N LEU A 584 1.51 48.29 -95.61
CA LEU A 584 0.67 48.53 -96.80
C LEU A 584 -0.45 49.55 -96.52
N THR A 585 -1.06 49.45 -95.34
CA THR A 585 -2.14 50.37 -94.92
C THR A 585 -1.62 51.77 -94.60
N LYS A 586 -0.33 51.94 -94.26
CA LYS A 586 0.35 53.26 -94.18
C LYS A 586 0.66 53.79 -95.59
N ALA A 587 1.28 52.98 -96.45
CA ALA A 587 1.66 53.38 -97.81
C ALA A 587 0.44 53.81 -98.66
N SER A 588 -0.67 53.08 -98.55
CA SER A 588 -1.95 53.42 -99.20
C SER A 588 -2.57 54.74 -98.70
N LYS A 589 -2.10 55.30 -97.58
CA LYS A 589 -2.55 56.59 -97.03
C LYS A 589 -1.63 57.76 -97.37
N SER A 590 -0.50 57.53 -98.05
CA SER A 590 0.56 58.53 -98.20
C SER A 590 0.87 58.95 -99.64
N ASN A 591 -0.11 58.95 -100.57
CA ASN A 591 0.03 59.77 -101.78
C ASN A 591 -1.30 60.19 -102.46
N VAL A 592 -1.83 61.37 -102.09
CA VAL A 592 -2.77 62.14 -102.93
C VAL A 592 -2.44 63.63 -102.84
N LYS A 593 -1.66 64.14 -103.80
CA LYS A 593 -1.64 65.57 -104.17
C LYS A 593 -1.52 65.69 -105.69
N SER A 594 -2.48 66.37 -106.30
CA SER A 594 -2.45 66.74 -107.71
C SER A 594 -1.47 67.90 -107.96
N GLY A 595 -0.70 67.81 -109.04
CA GLY A 595 0.25 68.83 -109.48
C GLY A 595 0.03 69.17 -110.94
N LEU A 596 -0.70 70.26 -111.20
CA LEU A 596 -0.95 70.79 -112.54
C LEU A 596 0.15 71.82 -112.89
N LEU A 597 0.78 71.70 -114.06
CA LEU A 597 1.61 72.77 -114.64
C LEU A 597 1.31 72.92 -116.13
N ASN A 598 1.27 74.17 -116.59
CA ASN A 598 0.70 74.57 -117.87
C ASN A 598 1.75 74.76 -118.97
N SER A 599 1.32 74.61 -120.23
CA SER A 599 2.09 75.00 -121.41
C SER A 599 2.11 76.51 -121.62
N THR A 600 3.22 77.01 -122.16
CA THR A 600 3.27 78.24 -122.97
C THR A 600 4.29 78.04 -124.10
N VAL A 601 4.08 78.71 -125.23
CA VAL A 601 4.81 78.45 -126.49
C VAL A 601 5.24 79.77 -127.12
N SER A 602 6.45 79.82 -127.70
CA SER A 602 6.84 80.50 -128.96
C SER A 602 8.16 81.29 -128.88
N HIS A 603 9.05 81.02 -129.86
CA HIS A 603 10.23 81.81 -130.24
C HIS A 603 11.37 81.92 -129.19
N GLN A 604 12.64 82.04 -129.60
CA GLN A 604 13.17 82.34 -130.94
C GLN A 604 13.74 81.13 -131.67
#